data_AF-A0A7S2EC58-F1
#
_entry.id   AF-A0A7S2EC58-F1
#
_cell.length_a   1.000
_cell.length_b   1.000
_cell.length_c   1.000
_cell.angle_alpha   90.00
_cell.angle_beta   90.00
_cell.angle_gamma   90.00
#
_symmetry.space_group_name_H-M   'P 1'
#
loop_
_entity.id
_entity.type
_entity.pdbx_description
1 polymer ?
#
loop_
_entity_poly.entity_id
_entity_poly.type
_entity_poly.pdbx_seq_one_letter_code
_entity_poly.pdbx_strand_id
1 'polypeptide(L)'
;SASGGGGASGPASLEAKTRFGAGLFKLSGTELGHVMQVIDLRCPQALVDPNPEGNDEAAITGDPTEIEIDVDAIDMRTFAELDRYVKEKVSSGPSAPAARGGGASSAGSDDGESGAGSSSGG
;
A
#
# COMPACT_ATOMS: atom_id res chain seq x y z
N SER A 1 26.07 7.22 9.88
CA SER A 1 25.34 6.83 11.10
C SER A 1 24.32 5.77 10.73
N ALA A 2 24.54 4.53 11.15
CA ALA A 2 23.56 3.45 11.02
C ALA A 2 22.90 3.26 12.39
N SER A 3 21.59 3.39 12.46
CA SER A 3 20.78 3.11 13.65
C SER A 3 19.34 2.95 13.16
N GLY A 4 18.60 1.89 13.42
CA GLY A 4 18.84 0.65 14.12
C GLY A 4 17.58 -0.17 13.87
N GLY A 5 17.73 -1.44 13.49
CA GLY A 5 16.60 -2.34 13.31
C GLY A 5 15.95 -2.64 14.65
N GLY A 6 14.66 -2.34 14.76
CA GLY A 6 13.81 -2.69 15.90
C GLY A 6 12.47 -3.22 15.39
N GLY A 7 12.40 -4.52 15.15
CA GLY A 7 11.14 -5.23 14.98
C GLY A 7 10.72 -5.81 16.33
N ALA A 8 9.68 -5.26 16.96
CA ALA A 8 8.88 -5.91 18.01
C ALA A 8 7.71 -4.99 18.43
N SER A 9 6.51 -5.27 17.90
CA SER A 9 5.18 -5.08 18.51
C SER A 9 4.98 -3.99 19.59
N GLY A 10 5.42 -2.76 19.32
CA GLY A 10 5.05 -1.55 20.07
C GLY A 10 4.00 -0.74 19.28
N PRO A 11 3.44 0.34 19.87
CA PRO A 11 2.61 1.27 19.09
C PRO A 11 3.38 1.69 17.84
N ALA A 12 2.70 1.73 16.69
CA ALA A 12 3.32 2.10 15.42
C ALA A 12 4.14 3.39 15.63
N SER A 13 5.39 3.38 15.15
CA SER A 13 6.28 4.52 15.38
C SER A 13 5.63 5.80 14.83
N LEU A 14 5.84 6.93 15.51
CA LEU A 14 5.30 8.22 15.06
C LEU A 14 5.68 8.50 13.59
N GLU A 15 6.90 8.12 13.20
CA GLU A 15 7.36 8.21 11.81
C GLU A 15 6.51 7.38 10.85
N ALA A 16 6.12 6.15 11.22
CA ALA A 16 5.25 5.31 10.41
C ALA A 16 3.85 5.94 10.27
N LYS A 17 3.28 6.46 11.36
CA LYS A 17 1.98 7.14 11.34
C LYS A 17 2.00 8.40 10.48
N THR A 18 3.05 9.22 10.60
CA THR A 18 3.24 10.41 9.76
C THR A 18 3.35 10.05 8.28
N ARG A 19 4.10 8.98 7.95
CA ARG A 19 4.22 8.51 6.56
C ARG A 19 2.91 7.94 6.02
N PHE A 20 2.18 7.21 6.84
CA PHE A 20 0.86 6.69 6.51
C PHE A 20 -0.09 7.84 6.18
N GLY A 21 -0.24 8.81 7.08
CA GLY A 21 -1.09 9.99 6.85
C GLY A 21 -0.70 10.77 5.60
N ALA A 22 0.60 11.04 5.40
CA ALA A 22 1.09 11.70 4.18
C ALA A 22 0.86 10.87 2.90
N GLY A 23 0.79 9.54 3.02
CA GLY A 23 0.49 8.62 1.93
C GLY A 23 -0.98 8.64 1.52
N LEU A 24 -1.90 8.80 2.47
CA LEU A 24 -3.35 8.89 2.19
C LEU A 24 -3.68 10.02 1.22
N PHE A 25 -3.08 11.20 1.41
CA PHE A 25 -3.25 12.35 0.51
C PHE A 25 -2.72 12.12 -0.91
N LYS A 26 -1.92 11.07 -1.13
CA LYS A 26 -1.35 10.71 -2.43
C LYS A 26 -2.12 9.61 -3.15
N LEU A 27 -3.10 9.00 -2.48
CA LEU A 27 -3.94 7.97 -3.08
C LEU A 27 -4.94 8.57 -4.06
N SER A 28 -5.41 7.76 -5.01
CA SER A 28 -6.58 8.12 -5.82
C SER A 28 -7.85 8.03 -4.97
N GLY A 29 -8.92 8.70 -5.39
CA GLY A 29 -10.19 8.68 -4.65
C GLY A 29 -10.75 7.27 -4.40
N THR A 30 -10.55 6.32 -5.32
CA THR A 30 -10.95 4.92 -5.15
C THR A 30 -10.14 4.21 -4.06
N GLU A 31 -8.83 4.44 -4.06
CA GLU A 31 -7.89 3.85 -3.12
C GLU A 31 -8.12 4.41 -1.70
N LEU A 32 -8.34 5.71 -1.60
CA LEU A 32 -8.69 6.38 -0.35
C LEU A 32 -10.05 5.89 0.18
N GLY A 33 -11.07 5.77 -0.68
CA GLY A 33 -12.37 5.24 -0.31
C GLY A 33 -12.30 3.80 0.24
N HIS A 34 -11.43 2.96 -0.34
CA HIS A 34 -11.19 1.62 0.20
C HIS A 34 -10.57 1.66 1.61
N VAL A 35 -9.56 2.50 1.82
CA VAL A 35 -8.93 2.67 3.14
C VAL A 35 -9.97 3.15 4.16
N MET A 36 -10.76 4.16 3.84
CA MET A 36 -11.82 4.66 4.73
C MET A 36 -12.84 3.59 5.07
N GLN A 37 -13.27 2.78 4.10
CA GLN A 37 -14.22 1.68 4.34
C GLN A 37 -13.65 0.60 5.26
N VAL A 38 -12.36 0.29 5.14
CA VAL A 38 -11.70 -0.68 6.03
C VAL A 38 -11.60 -0.13 7.45
N ILE A 39 -11.34 1.17 7.61
CA ILE A 39 -11.32 1.83 8.92
C ILE A 39 -12.73 1.83 9.52
N ASP A 40 -13.77 2.22 8.76
CA ASP A 40 -15.16 2.23 9.22
C ASP A 40 -15.63 0.87 9.74
N LEU A 41 -15.26 -0.22 9.04
CA LEU A 41 -15.66 -1.57 9.41
C LEU A 41 -14.95 -2.14 10.65
N ARG A 42 -13.71 -1.71 10.91
CA ARG A 42 -12.84 -2.33 11.93
C ARG A 42 -12.55 -1.43 13.12
N CYS A 43 -12.39 -0.15 12.85
CA CYS A 43 -11.99 0.87 13.81
C CYS A 43 -12.83 2.14 13.57
N PRO A 44 -14.17 2.10 13.70
CA PRO A 44 -15.04 3.26 13.44
C PRO A 44 -14.69 4.44 14.35
N GLN A 45 -14.17 4.18 15.55
CA GLN A 45 -13.69 5.22 16.46
C GLN A 45 -12.53 6.06 15.91
N ALA A 46 -11.85 5.58 14.86
CA ALA A 46 -10.78 6.31 14.19
C ALA A 46 -11.28 7.29 13.13
N LEU A 47 -12.57 7.25 12.76
CA LEU A 47 -13.20 8.24 11.90
C LEU A 47 -13.87 9.28 12.78
N VAL A 48 -13.24 10.44 12.90
CA VAL A 48 -13.75 11.56 13.69
C VAL A 48 -14.50 12.50 12.75
N ASP A 49 -15.81 12.63 12.99
CA ASP A 49 -16.59 13.68 12.36
C ASP A 49 -16.25 15.01 13.07
N PRO A 50 -15.68 16.00 12.36
CA PRO A 50 -15.41 17.31 12.96
C PRO A 50 -16.69 18.07 13.33
N ASN A 51 -17.87 17.62 12.89
CA ASN A 51 -19.16 18.22 13.19
C ASN A 51 -20.20 17.17 13.66
N PRO A 52 -20.01 16.57 14.85
CA PRO A 52 -20.71 15.34 15.21
C PRO A 52 -22.22 15.50 15.42
N GLU A 53 -22.75 16.69 15.74
CA GLU A 53 -24.20 16.90 15.87
C GLU A 53 -24.60 18.35 15.58
N GLY A 54 -25.31 18.57 14.46
CA GLY A 54 -26.49 19.45 14.35
C GLY A 54 -26.53 20.83 15.03
N ASN A 55 -25.40 21.51 15.21
CA ASN A 55 -25.36 22.85 15.79
C ASN A 55 -25.10 23.86 14.67
N ASP A 56 -26.15 24.54 14.21
CA ASP A 56 -26.19 25.62 13.20
C ASP A 56 -25.22 26.80 13.47
N GLU A 57 -24.42 26.76 14.54
CA GLU A 57 -23.47 27.82 14.93
C GLU A 57 -21.99 27.38 15.00
N ALA A 58 -21.65 26.11 14.69
CA ALA A 58 -20.25 25.66 14.56
C ALA A 58 -19.76 25.59 13.09
N ALA A 59 -20.61 25.95 12.13
CA ALA A 59 -20.30 25.91 10.70
C ALA A 59 -19.48 27.12 10.21
N ILE A 60 -18.32 27.40 10.80
CA ILE A 60 -17.46 28.51 10.31
C ILE A 60 -16.08 28.07 9.81
N THR A 61 -15.63 26.82 9.97
CA THR A 61 -14.26 26.46 9.51
C THR A 61 -14.01 25.06 8.94
N GLY A 62 -15.01 24.19 8.74
CA GLY A 62 -14.79 22.86 8.16
C GLY A 62 -15.88 22.46 7.19
N ASP A 63 -15.51 21.85 6.07
CA ASP A 63 -16.47 21.32 5.11
C ASP A 63 -17.18 20.10 5.74
N PRO A 64 -18.52 19.98 5.66
CA PRO A 64 -19.26 18.85 6.23
C PRO A 64 -18.97 17.50 5.54
N THR A 65 -18.07 17.51 4.56
CA THR A 65 -17.55 16.34 3.85
C THR A 65 -16.15 15.93 4.33
N GLU A 66 -15.53 16.70 5.21
CA GLU A 66 -14.21 16.40 5.78
C GLU A 66 -14.37 15.41 6.93
N ILE A 67 -13.65 14.29 6.85
CA ILE A 67 -13.57 13.28 7.90
C ILE A 67 -12.12 13.27 8.37
N GLU A 68 -11.90 13.46 9.67
CA GLU A 68 -10.58 13.37 10.28
C GLU A 68 -10.29 11.91 10.64
N ILE A 69 -9.08 11.44 10.33
CA ILE A 69 -8.65 10.07 10.62
C ILE A 69 -7.67 10.10 11.80
N ASP A 70 -8.10 9.63 12.97
CA ASP A 70 -7.24 9.44 14.13
C ASP A 70 -6.43 8.15 13.99
N VAL A 71 -5.17 8.29 13.60
CA VAL A 71 -4.24 7.16 13.39
C VAL A 71 -3.88 6.46 14.71
N ASP A 72 -4.04 7.11 15.86
CA ASP A 72 -3.81 6.52 17.18
C ASP A 72 -4.97 5.61 17.61
N ALA A 73 -6.17 5.86 17.11
CA ALA A 73 -7.36 5.04 17.37
C ALA A 73 -7.48 3.79 16.47
N ILE A 74 -6.57 3.62 15.49
CA ILE A 74 -6.51 2.44 14.61
C ILE A 74 -5.72 1.32 15.30
N ASP A 75 -6.31 0.13 15.38
CA ASP A 75 -5.64 -1.07 15.88
C ASP A 75 -4.37 -1.40 15.10
N MET A 76 -3.32 -1.81 15.81
CA MET A 76 -2.00 -2.10 15.23
C MET A 76 -2.04 -3.07 14.04
N ARG A 77 -2.93 -4.06 14.08
CA ARG A 77 -3.12 -5.03 12.99
C ARG A 77 -3.68 -4.36 11.74
N THR A 78 -4.74 -3.58 11.90
CA THR A 78 -5.37 -2.83 10.82
C THR A 78 -4.41 -1.78 10.26
N PHE A 79 -3.69 -1.07 11.12
CA PHE A 79 -2.67 -0.11 10.71
C PHE A 79 -1.58 -0.75 9.85
N ALA A 80 -1.05 -1.91 10.23
CA ALA A 80 -0.01 -2.59 9.45
C ALA A 80 -0.49 -3.03 8.05
N GLU A 81 -1.76 -3.47 7.94
CA GLU A 81 -2.36 -3.82 6.66
C GLU A 81 -2.58 -2.58 5.77
N LEU A 82 -3.11 -1.50 6.35
CA LEU A 82 -3.36 -0.26 5.64
C LEU A 82 -2.06 0.44 5.24
N ASP A 83 -1.06 0.53 6.13
CA ASP A 83 0.25 1.12 5.84
C ASP A 83 0.97 0.39 4.69
N ARG A 84 0.87 -0.94 4.66
CA ARG A 84 1.36 -1.73 3.52
C ARG A 84 0.62 -1.36 2.23
N TYR A 85 -0.72 -1.34 2.28
CA TYR A 85 -1.55 -1.00 1.12
C TYR A 85 -1.21 0.39 0.56
N VAL A 86 -1.14 1.40 1.42
CA VAL A 86 -0.80 2.77 1.05
C VAL A 86 0.58 2.85 0.42
N LYS A 87 1.59 2.17 0.99
CA LYS A 87 2.94 2.12 0.41
C LYS A 87 2.95 1.51 -0.98
N GLU A 88 2.27 0.37 -1.18
CA GLU A 88 2.21 -0.29 -2.50
C GLU A 88 1.59 0.64 -3.56
N LYS A 89 0.60 1.45 -3.17
CA LYS A 89 -0.15 2.32 -4.09
C LYS A 89 0.55 3.64 -4.37
N VAL A 90 1.16 4.25 -3.35
CA VAL A 90 1.96 5.46 -3.52
C VAL A 90 3.26 5.17 -4.27
N SER A 91 3.90 4.01 -4.04
CA SER A 91 5.07 3.58 -4.81
C SER A 91 4.73 3.11 -6.22
N SER A 92 3.48 2.72 -6.49
CA SER A 92 3.00 2.37 -7.83
C SER A 92 2.52 3.58 -8.66
N GLY A 93 2.73 4.82 -8.19
CA GLY A 93 2.64 6.01 -9.07
C GLY A 93 3.46 5.78 -10.34
N PRO A 94 3.02 6.31 -11.51
CA PRO A 94 3.23 5.73 -12.85
C PRO A 94 4.69 5.37 -13.08
N SER A 95 5.06 4.17 -12.65
CA SER A 95 6.30 3.55 -13.01
C SER A 95 6.12 3.22 -14.47
N ALA A 96 6.89 3.93 -15.30
CA ALA A 96 7.07 3.64 -16.71
C ALA A 96 7.05 2.13 -16.95
N PRO A 97 6.45 1.65 -18.06
CA PRO A 97 6.42 0.22 -18.34
C PRO A 97 7.85 -0.29 -18.24
N ALA A 98 8.04 -1.36 -17.44
CA ALA A 98 9.33 -1.96 -17.20
C ALA A 98 9.91 -2.46 -18.53
N ALA A 99 10.60 -1.56 -19.24
CA ALA A 99 11.57 -1.89 -20.26
C ALA A 99 12.77 -2.51 -19.53
N ARG A 100 12.63 -3.77 -19.12
CA ARG A 100 13.78 -4.61 -18.77
C ARG A 100 14.26 -5.26 -20.06
N GLY A 101 14.91 -4.45 -20.89
CA GLY A 101 15.87 -4.94 -21.87
C GLY A 101 17.19 -5.27 -21.16
N GLY A 102 17.81 -6.39 -21.56
CA GLY A 102 19.28 -6.49 -21.65
C GLY A 102 20.03 -7.18 -20.52
N GLY A 103 20.26 -8.49 -20.68
CA GLY A 103 21.61 -9.07 -20.73
C GLY A 103 22.27 -9.58 -19.44
N ALA A 104 22.46 -10.91 -19.33
CA ALA A 104 23.79 -11.54 -19.36
C ALA A 104 23.72 -13.08 -19.15
N SER A 105 23.99 -13.80 -20.24
CA SER A 105 24.83 -14.99 -20.41
C SER A 105 25.16 -15.94 -19.23
N SER A 106 24.74 -17.20 -19.38
CA SER A 106 25.60 -18.40 -19.23
C SER A 106 25.04 -19.44 -20.22
N ALA A 107 25.70 -19.81 -21.32
CA ALA A 107 26.96 -20.55 -21.44
C ALA A 107 26.93 -21.86 -20.63
N GLY A 108 26.35 -22.89 -21.25
CA GLY A 108 26.39 -24.27 -20.82
C GLY A 108 26.18 -25.15 -22.04
N SER A 109 27.27 -25.41 -22.76
CA SER A 109 27.36 -26.46 -23.77
C SER A 109 27.22 -27.81 -23.08
N ASP A 110 26.34 -28.68 -23.56
CA ASP A 110 26.53 -30.12 -23.42
C ASP A 110 25.94 -30.83 -24.63
N ASP A 111 26.83 -31.57 -25.25
CA ASP A 111 26.77 -32.31 -26.49
C ASP A 111 25.83 -33.52 -26.39
N GLY A 112 24.93 -33.67 -27.37
CA GLY A 112 24.01 -34.82 -27.46
C GLY A 112 23.85 -35.25 -28.91
N GLU A 113 24.92 -35.81 -29.46
CA GLU A 113 25.06 -36.30 -30.82
C GLU A 113 24.25 -37.61 -31.07
N SER A 114 23.53 -37.63 -32.19
CA SER A 114 23.27 -38.74 -33.13
C SER A 114 22.24 -39.86 -32.86
N GLY A 115 21.51 -40.18 -33.95
CA GLY A 115 20.84 -41.47 -34.19
C GLY A 115 19.38 -41.34 -34.66
N ALA A 116 19.12 -40.91 -35.90
CA ALA A 116 18.87 -41.77 -37.08
C ALA A 116 17.56 -42.59 -37.04
N GLY A 117 16.69 -42.38 -38.04
CA GLY A 117 15.58 -43.31 -38.32
C GLY A 117 14.47 -42.77 -39.21
N SER A 118 14.75 -42.58 -40.50
CA SER A 118 13.74 -42.47 -41.56
C SER A 118 13.25 -43.86 -41.98
N SER A 119 11.92 -44.07 -42.10
CA SER A 119 11.25 -44.98 -43.07
C SER A 119 9.74 -45.01 -42.75
N SER A 120 8.81 -44.49 -43.55
CA SER A 120 8.25 -44.97 -44.83
C SER A 120 7.49 -46.31 -44.75
N GLY A 121 6.21 -46.29 -45.17
CA GLY A 121 5.36 -47.43 -45.47
C GLY A 121 3.96 -47.21 -44.89
N GLY A 122 2.85 -47.28 -45.61
CA GLY A 122 2.52 -47.68 -46.99
C GLY A 122 1.00 -47.72 -47.05
#